data_AF-A0A659ULT1-F1
#
_entry.id   AF-A0A659ULT1-F1
#
_cell.length_a   1.000
_cell.length_b   1.000
_cell.length_c   1.000
_cell.angle_alpha   90.00
_cell.angle_beta   90.00
_cell.angle_gamma   90.00
#
_symmetry.space_group_name_H-M   'P 1'
#
loop_
_entity.id
_entity.type
_entity.pdbx_description
1 polymer ?
#
loop_
_entity_poly.entity_id
_entity_poly.type
_entity_poly.pdbx_seq_one_letter_code
_entity_poly.pdbx_strand_id
1 'polypeptide(L)'
;LKPVFMGTDEAAKAESRACVAFVLDEIYKLLHPMMPFMTEELWAQTAGEGRERASLLCHAAWPSPDFEDAEAAADINWLVDLVSGIRSVRSEMNVPPAAIAPLVVVGANDVTRERL
;
A
#
# COMPACT_ATOMS: atom_id res chain seq x y z
N LEU A 1 -1.49 5.31 -2.82
CA LEU A 1 -0.66 5.08 -4.04
C LEU A 1 -1.33 5.48 -5.35
N LYS A 2 -2.59 5.09 -5.67
CA LYS A 2 -3.27 5.54 -6.91
C LYS A 2 -3.16 7.06 -7.20
N PRO A 3 -3.37 7.96 -6.21
CA PRO A 3 -3.20 9.39 -6.44
C PRO A 3 -1.79 9.78 -6.91
N VAL A 4 -0.76 9.16 -6.35
CA VAL A 4 0.65 9.38 -6.75
C VAL A 4 0.89 8.90 -8.18
N PHE A 5 0.40 7.70 -8.52
CA PHE A 5 0.55 7.16 -9.88
C PHE A 5 -0.18 7.96 -10.96
N MET A 6 -1.29 8.60 -10.60
CA MET A 6 -2.05 9.50 -11.49
C MET A 6 -1.55 10.95 -11.47
N GLY A 7 -0.62 11.29 -10.58
CA GLY A 7 -0.04 12.62 -10.49
C GLY A 7 0.94 12.94 -11.61
N THR A 8 1.59 14.11 -11.54
CA THR A 8 2.60 14.56 -12.51
C THR A 8 4.04 14.48 -11.98
N ASP A 9 4.22 14.19 -10.69
CA ASP A 9 5.53 14.05 -10.07
C ASP A 9 6.15 12.68 -10.38
N GLU A 10 7.14 12.68 -11.28
CA GLU A 10 7.83 11.46 -11.68
C GLU A 10 8.77 10.90 -10.60
N ALA A 11 9.32 11.76 -9.72
CA ALA A 11 10.18 11.30 -8.64
C ALA A 11 9.36 10.51 -7.61
N ALA A 12 8.22 11.08 -7.18
CA ALA A 12 7.31 10.39 -6.26
C ALA A 12 6.76 9.08 -6.84
N LYS A 13 6.50 9.02 -8.15
CA LYS A 13 6.10 7.79 -8.84
C LYS A 13 7.21 6.74 -8.83
N ALA A 14 8.44 7.12 -9.13
CA ALA A 14 9.58 6.21 -9.17
C ALA A 14 9.82 5.59 -7.78
N GLU A 15 9.83 6.42 -6.74
CA GLU A 15 9.96 5.99 -5.35
C GLU A 15 8.83 5.04 -4.94
N SER A 16 7.58 5.42 -5.21
CA SER A 16 6.41 4.58 -4.91
C SER A 16 6.46 3.23 -5.62
N ARG A 17 6.92 3.19 -6.88
CA ARG A 17 7.11 1.93 -7.62
C ARG A 17 8.21 1.07 -7.01
N ALA A 18 9.32 1.67 -6.60
CA ALA A 18 10.41 0.95 -5.93
C ALA A 18 9.95 0.35 -4.59
N CYS A 19 9.22 1.12 -3.79
CA CYS A 19 8.62 0.64 -2.54
C CYS A 19 7.64 -0.53 -2.77
N VAL A 20 6.73 -0.41 -3.75
CA VAL A 20 5.80 -1.50 -4.10
C VAL A 20 6.55 -2.74 -4.59
N ALA A 21 7.57 -2.58 -5.43
CA ALA A 21 8.37 -3.71 -5.93
C ALA A 21 9.06 -4.44 -4.78
N PHE A 22 9.64 -3.70 -3.83
CA PHE A 22 10.25 -4.28 -2.63
C PHE A 22 9.23 -5.05 -1.78
N VAL A 23 8.10 -4.43 -1.44
CA VAL A 23 7.06 -5.08 -0.61
C VAL A 23 6.50 -6.33 -1.29
N LEU A 24 6.33 -6.30 -2.62
CA LEU A 24 5.85 -7.44 -3.39
C LEU A 24 6.84 -8.61 -3.34
N ASP A 25 8.15 -8.35 -3.45
CA ASP A 25 9.20 -9.37 -3.31
C ASP A 25 9.11 -10.04 -1.93
N GLU A 26 8.93 -9.27 -0.86
CA GLU A 26 8.79 -9.82 0.50
C GLU A 26 7.50 -10.65 0.66
N ILE A 27 6.37 -10.19 0.11
CA ILE A 27 5.10 -10.94 0.11
C ILE A 27 5.27 -12.29 -0.58
N TYR A 28 5.94 -12.34 -1.74
CA TYR A 28 6.15 -13.60 -2.46
C TYR A 28 6.99 -14.59 -1.66
N LYS A 29 8.06 -14.14 -1.01
CA LYS A 29 8.87 -15.00 -0.12
C LYS A 29 8.03 -15.58 1.02
N LEU A 30 7.20 -14.76 1.68
CA LEU A 30 6.32 -15.20 2.76
C LEU A 30 5.26 -16.21 2.29
N LEU A 31 4.76 -16.03 1.07
CA LEU A 31 3.65 -16.81 0.52
C LEU A 31 4.12 -18.11 -0.16
N HIS A 32 5.40 -18.20 -0.52
CA HIS A 32 5.98 -19.32 -1.27
C HIS A 32 5.77 -20.70 -0.60
N PRO A 33 5.91 -20.87 0.73
CA PRO A 33 5.64 -22.16 1.37
C PRO A 33 4.21 -22.68 1.19
N MET A 34 3.25 -21.79 0.93
CA MET A 34 1.84 -22.12 0.76
C MET A 34 1.45 -22.24 -0.72
N MET A 35 2.04 -21.42 -1.59
CA MET A 35 1.70 -21.35 -3.02
C MET A 35 2.96 -21.34 -3.91
N PRO A 36 3.75 -22.43 -3.93
CA PRO A 36 5.09 -22.42 -4.53
C PRO A 36 5.07 -22.12 -6.03
N PHE A 37 4.20 -22.76 -6.80
CA PHE A 37 4.17 -22.58 -8.25
C PHE A 37 3.67 -21.18 -8.67
N MET A 38 2.62 -20.69 -8.01
CA MET A 38 2.05 -19.38 -8.33
C MET A 38 3.02 -18.25 -7.98
N THR A 39 3.66 -18.34 -6.82
CA THR A 39 4.62 -17.32 -6.38
C THR A 39 5.91 -17.37 -7.22
N GLU A 40 6.34 -18.54 -7.69
CA GLU A 40 7.50 -18.66 -8.60
C GLU A 40 7.23 -18.01 -9.97
N GLU A 41 6.05 -18.27 -10.56
CA GLU A 41 5.66 -17.63 -11.82
C GLU A 41 5.58 -16.11 -11.66
N LEU A 42 4.90 -15.63 -10.62
CA LEU A 42 4.79 -14.19 -10.36
C LEU A 42 6.15 -13.55 -10.08
N TRP A 43 7.04 -14.24 -9.35
CA TRP A 43 8.41 -13.79 -9.09
C TRP A 43 9.20 -13.63 -10.40
N ALA A 44 9.10 -14.56 -11.33
CA ALA A 44 9.77 -14.44 -12.63
C ALA A 44 9.32 -13.18 -13.40
N GLN A 45 8.02 -12.88 -13.39
CA GLN A 45 7.45 -11.70 -14.08
C GLN A 45 7.98 -10.36 -13.53
N THR A 46 8.41 -10.31 -12.27
CA THR A 46 8.94 -9.07 -11.68
C THR A 46 10.32 -8.66 -12.21
N ALA A 47 11.04 -9.51 -12.94
CA ALA A 47 12.32 -9.15 -13.57
C ALA A 47 12.17 -8.04 -14.65
N GLY A 48 10.96 -7.89 -15.19
CA GLY A 48 10.66 -7.03 -16.32
C GLY A 48 10.87 -7.72 -17.67
N GLU A 49 10.33 -7.13 -18.74
CA GLU A 49 10.36 -7.73 -20.08
C GLU A 49 11.78 -8.03 -20.57
N GLY A 50 11.99 -9.27 -21.04
CA GLY A 50 13.26 -9.74 -21.58
C GLY A 50 14.38 -9.90 -20.55
N ARG A 51 14.05 -9.90 -19.25
CA ARG A 51 14.99 -10.12 -18.15
C ARG A 51 14.57 -11.31 -17.32
N GLU A 52 15.55 -11.95 -16.70
CA GLU A 52 15.33 -13.04 -15.74
C GLU A 52 15.86 -12.62 -14.38
N ARG A 53 15.20 -13.06 -13.31
CA ARG A 53 15.74 -12.94 -11.95
C ARG A 53 16.99 -13.82 -11.85
N ALA A 54 17.96 -13.41 -11.04
CA ALA A 54 19.21 -14.14 -10.85
C ALA A 54 19.03 -15.54 -10.22
N SER A 55 17.91 -15.76 -9.52
CA SER A 55 17.60 -17.01 -8.83
C SER A 55 16.08 -17.24 -8.76
N LEU A 56 15.71 -18.51 -8.62
CA LEU A 56 14.36 -18.93 -8.23
C LEU A 56 14.01 -18.40 -6.84
N LEU A 57 12.71 -18.20 -6.60
CA LEU A 57 12.17 -17.75 -5.33
C LEU A 57 12.44 -18.75 -4.21
N CYS A 58 12.43 -20.05 -4.50
CA CYS A 58 12.72 -21.10 -3.52
C CYS A 58 14.16 -21.03 -2.94
N HIS A 59 15.07 -20.29 -3.59
CA HIS A 59 16.43 -20.05 -3.12
C HIS A 59 16.62 -18.66 -2.50
N ALA A 60 15.57 -17.83 -2.48
CA ALA A 60 15.64 -16.51 -1.87
C ALA A 60 15.81 -16.60 -0.36
N ALA A 61 16.56 -15.65 0.21
CA ALA A 61 16.65 -15.52 1.66
C ALA A 61 15.27 -15.22 2.26
N TRP A 62 14.99 -15.83 3.41
CA TRP A 62 13.77 -15.54 4.15
C TRP A 62 13.75 -14.06 4.58
N PRO A 63 12.59 -13.37 4.47
CA PRO A 63 12.45 -11.98 4.87
C PRO A 63 12.86 -11.76 6.33
N SER A 64 13.72 -10.77 6.55
CA SER A 64 14.08 -10.25 7.88
C SER A 64 13.90 -8.72 7.84
N PRO A 65 12.85 -8.17 8.46
CA PRO A 65 12.65 -6.74 8.50
C PRO A 65 13.65 -6.10 9.48
N ASP A 66 14.47 -5.17 8.97
CA ASP A 66 15.46 -4.44 9.77
C ASP A 66 15.02 -2.99 10.07
N PHE A 67 13.84 -2.59 9.60
CA PHE A 67 13.30 -1.26 9.73
C PHE A 67 11.82 -1.29 10.14
N GLU A 68 11.45 -0.41 11.07
CA GLU A 68 10.08 -0.17 11.50
C GLU A 68 9.91 1.33 11.75
N ASP A 69 8.77 1.87 11.31
CA ASP A 69 8.36 3.25 11.59
C ASP A 69 6.96 3.25 12.23
N ALA A 70 6.94 3.30 13.56
CA ALA A 70 5.71 3.24 14.33
C ALA A 70 4.85 4.51 14.17
N GLU A 71 5.48 5.67 13.89
CA GLU A 71 4.76 6.93 13.70
C GLU A 71 4.04 6.94 12.35
N ALA A 72 4.75 6.57 11.28
CA ALA A 72 4.15 6.40 9.96
C ALA A 72 3.03 5.35 9.96
N ALA A 73 3.21 4.24 10.69
CA ALA A 73 2.15 3.24 10.87
C ALA A 73 0.92 3.82 11.59
N ALA A 74 1.11 4.62 12.62
CA ALA A 74 0.02 5.29 13.33
C ALA A 74 -0.72 6.31 12.45
N ASP A 75 0.00 7.04 11.60
CA ASP A 75 -0.60 7.96 10.62
C ASP A 75 -1.49 7.23 9.61
N ILE A 76 -1.01 6.12 9.05
CA ILE A 76 -1.79 5.31 8.11
C ILE A 76 -3.01 4.70 8.78
N ASN A 77 -2.89 4.18 10.00
CA ASN A 77 -4.02 3.64 10.74
C ASN A 77 -5.09 4.71 11.00
N TRP A 78 -4.69 5.91 11.42
CA TRP A 78 -5.60 7.03 11.60
C TRP A 78 -6.34 7.39 10.30
N LEU A 79 -5.65 7.41 9.16
CA LEU A 79 -6.27 7.68 7.86
C LEU A 79 -7.27 6.59 7.47
N VAL A 80 -6.94 5.32 7.71
CA VAL A 80 -7.83 4.17 7.48
C VAL A 80 -9.10 4.29 8.32
N ASP A 81 -8.96 4.65 9.60
CA ASP A 81 -10.10 4.84 10.50
C ASP A 81 -11.01 5.98 10.05
N LEU A 82 -10.41 7.12 9.65
CA LEU A 82 -11.16 8.26 9.12
C LEU A 82 -11.96 7.88 7.87
N VAL A 83 -11.31 7.27 6.88
CA VAL A 83 -11.96 6.84 5.62
C VAL A 83 -13.04 5.79 5.90
N SER A 84 -12.79 4.86 6.82
CA SER A 84 -13.76 3.82 7.19
C SER A 84 -14.99 4.42 7.87
N GLY A 85 -14.81 5.37 8.80
CA GLY A 85 -15.90 6.10 9.44
C GLY A 85 -16.75 6.87 8.43
N ILE A 86 -16.12 7.60 7.50
CA ILE A 86 -16.82 8.30 6.42
C ILE A 86 -17.64 7.32 5.57
N ARG A 87 -17.07 6.15 5.22
CA ARG A 87 -17.78 5.12 4.44
C ARG A 87 -18.96 4.52 5.21
N SER A 88 -18.84 4.30 6.51
CA SER A 88 -19.94 3.80 7.36
C SER A 88 -21.12 4.75 7.35
N VAL A 89 -20.89 6.04 7.68
CA VAL A 89 -21.95 7.05 7.71
C VAL A 89 -22.61 7.21 6.35
N ARG A 90 -21.84 7.19 5.26
CA ARG A 90 -22.42 7.23 3.90
C ARG A 90 -23.32 6.05 3.62
N SER A 91 -22.94 4.85 4.08
CA SER A 91 -23.76 3.64 3.93
C SER A 91 -25.04 3.74 4.75
N GLU A 92 -24.96 4.20 6.00
CA GLU A 92 -26.11 4.38 6.89
C GLU A 92 -27.11 5.40 6.34
N MET A 93 -26.60 6.47 5.73
CA MET A 93 -27.40 7.53 5.11
C MET A 93 -27.81 7.21 3.65
N ASN A 94 -27.49 6.01 3.15
CA ASN A 94 -27.76 5.56 1.80
C ASN A 94 -27.24 6.52 0.70
N VAL A 95 -26.11 7.19 0.97
CA VAL A 95 -25.47 8.13 0.05
C VAL A 95 -24.63 7.34 -0.97
N PRO A 96 -24.86 7.53 -2.28
CA PRO A 96 -24.09 6.85 -3.32
C PRO A 96 -22.58 7.11 -3.17
N PRO A 97 -21.69 6.10 -3.30
CA PRO A 97 -20.24 6.28 -3.13
C PRO A 97 -19.59 7.30 -4.07
N ALA A 98 -20.18 7.52 -5.25
CA ALA A 98 -19.70 8.47 -6.25
C ALA A 98 -20.15 9.92 -5.98
N ALA A 99 -21.11 10.15 -5.07
CA ALA A 99 -21.55 11.50 -4.74
C ALA A 99 -20.43 12.27 -4.05
N ILE A 100 -20.15 13.49 -4.51
CA ILE A 100 -19.20 14.39 -3.88
C ILE A 100 -19.95 15.16 -2.81
N ALA A 101 -19.52 15.03 -1.55
CA ALA A 101 -20.09 15.74 -0.41
C ALA A 101 -18.99 16.58 0.27
N PRO A 102 -19.30 17.80 0.73
CA PRO A 102 -18.35 18.57 1.52
C PRO A 102 -18.08 17.88 2.87
N LEU A 103 -16.82 17.81 3.26
CA LEU A 103 -16.41 17.34 4.58
C LEU A 103 -16.29 18.54 5.52
N VAL A 104 -16.96 18.48 6.67
CA VAL A 104 -16.83 19.48 7.74
C VAL A 104 -16.25 18.80 8.97
N VAL A 105 -15.19 19.38 9.51
CA VAL A 105 -14.51 18.87 10.70
C VAL A 105 -14.83 19.78 11.88
N VAL A 106 -15.39 19.19 12.94
CA VAL A 106 -15.81 19.91 14.15
C VAL A 106 -15.08 19.34 15.35
N GLY A 107 -14.50 20.20 16.19
CA GLY A 107 -13.84 19.77 17.43
C GLY A 107 -12.54 18.98 17.23
N ALA A 108 -11.80 19.24 16.15
CA ALA A 108 -10.52 18.58 15.90
C ALA A 108 -9.51 18.85 17.03
N ASN A 109 -8.93 17.76 17.56
CA ASN A 109 -7.74 17.84 18.40
C ASN A 109 -6.52 18.30 17.57
N ASP A 110 -5.42 18.62 18.23
CA ASP A 110 -4.24 19.20 17.57
C ASP A 110 -3.66 18.24 16.53
N VAL A 111 -3.60 16.94 16.83
CA VAL A 111 -3.15 15.89 15.90
C VAL A 111 -4.01 15.84 14.63
N THR A 112 -5.33 15.94 14.77
CA THR A 112 -6.26 15.95 13.62
C THR A 112 -6.12 17.23 12.81
N ARG A 113 -5.78 18.36 13.45
CA ARG A 113 -5.51 19.62 12.76
C ARG A 113 -4.21 19.62 11.97
N GLU A 114 -3.17 18.97 12.49
CA GLU A 114 -1.88 18.86 11.79
C GLU A 114 -1.95 17.91 10.59
N ARG A 115 -2.83 16.89 10.64
CA ARG A 115 -2.99 15.87 9.59
C ARG A 115 -3.96 16.24 8.45
N LEU A 116 -4.76 17.30 8.61
CA LEU A 116 -5.73 17.79 7.59
C LEU A 116 -5.15 18.92 6.76
#